data_AF-A0A9W8VBG0-F1
#
_entry.id   AF-A0A9W8VBG0-F1
#
_cell.length_a   1.000
_cell.length_b   1.000
_cell.length_c   1.000
_cell.angle_alpha   90.00
_cell.angle_beta   90.00
_cell.angle_gamma   90.00
#
_symmetry.space_group_name_H-M   'P 1'
#
loop_
_entity.id
_entity.type
_entity.pdbx_description
1 polymer ?
#
loop_
_entity_poly.entity_id
_entity_poly.type
_entity_poly.pdbx_seq_one_letter_code
_entity_poly.pdbx_strand_id
1 'polypeptide(L)'
;MSVATALVDTLTDVRNKTRNIHASVGGRPVNSSQADDRPHLLPNLVFSFENIIGKYVLAAKELSWTNRQRLQSLEVDLGTSTLTSISMIRSQSKDIHKKLQEHLDLAKRDILTLGTGRGDIDRLIISPIGPEFLLATLVNNLQNNAILQGIGKTTDIIKYYRTVSARLRFGAVRGPRRRRFLEISALEEELDALRAVLEVQGRLVKACRTILDPAYFNAANTDWDYFNNRKAMYPLEKKLLDVQVNKLAEDSKTLEVLQRIAQVTRHDMKQIIEVLEEGHGKAIRVFTFVTLFFLPL
;
A
#
# COMPACT_ATOMS: atom_id res chain seq x y z
N MET A 1 -5.74 -16.37 -8.80
CA MET A 1 -6.38 -15.56 -7.73
C MET A 1 -7.88 -15.70 -7.87
N SER A 2 -8.60 -15.92 -6.77
CA SER A 2 -10.07 -15.97 -6.78
C SER A 2 -10.65 -14.59 -7.11
N VAL A 3 -11.78 -14.53 -7.80
CA VAL A 3 -12.50 -13.28 -8.07
C VAL A 3 -12.78 -12.52 -6.77
N ALA A 4 -13.07 -13.26 -5.70
CA ALA A 4 -13.28 -12.71 -4.36
C ALA A 4 -12.01 -12.07 -3.79
N THR A 5 -10.82 -12.67 -3.96
CA THR A 5 -9.57 -12.10 -3.45
C THR A 5 -9.20 -10.82 -4.20
N ALA A 6 -9.43 -10.78 -5.53
CA ALA A 6 -9.19 -9.59 -6.33
C ALA A 6 -10.16 -8.44 -5.99
N LEU A 7 -11.42 -8.76 -5.69
CA LEU A 7 -12.39 -7.78 -5.20
C LEU A 7 -11.93 -7.18 -3.86
N VAL A 8 -11.58 -8.03 -2.89
CA VAL A 8 -11.14 -7.62 -1.55
C VAL A 8 -9.89 -6.74 -1.63
N ASP A 9 -8.91 -7.09 -2.46
CA ASP A 9 -7.71 -6.26 -2.69
C ASP A 9 -8.06 -4.88 -3.27
N THR A 10 -9.03 -4.83 -4.20
CA THR A 10 -9.44 -3.54 -4.79
C THR A 10 -10.27 -2.70 -3.84
N LEU A 11 -11.11 -3.32 -3.01
CA LEU A 11 -11.89 -2.62 -1.99
C LEU A 11 -11.03 -2.13 -0.83
N THR A 12 -9.99 -2.87 -0.46
CA THR A 12 -9.01 -2.42 0.53
C THR A 12 -8.19 -1.24 0.02
N ASP A 13 -7.77 -1.26 -1.26
CA ASP A 13 -7.11 -0.11 -1.90
C ASP A 13 -8.00 1.14 -1.91
N VAL A 14 -9.26 0.98 -2.36
CA VAL A 14 -10.27 2.06 -2.36
C VAL A 14 -10.55 2.56 -0.95
N ARG A 15 -10.71 1.66 0.04
CA ARG A 15 -10.90 2.03 1.44
C ARG A 15 -9.73 2.85 1.97
N ASN A 16 -8.50 2.47 1.66
CA ASN A 16 -7.31 3.21 2.07
C ASN A 16 -7.27 4.61 1.44
N LYS A 17 -7.58 4.71 0.14
CA LYS A 17 -7.71 6.01 -0.56
C LYS A 17 -8.82 6.88 0.03
N THR A 18 -10.02 6.34 0.25
CA THR A 18 -11.15 7.07 0.86
C THR A 18 -10.86 7.49 2.30
N ARG A 19 -10.14 6.66 3.07
CA ARG A 19 -9.70 7.02 4.42
C ARG A 19 -8.75 8.22 4.42
N ASN A 20 -7.83 8.28 3.45
CA ASN A 20 -6.95 9.45 3.26
C ASN A 20 -7.75 10.70 2.91
N ILE A 21 -8.79 10.59 2.08
CA ILE A 21 -9.68 11.70 1.73
C ILE A 21 -10.50 12.16 2.94
N HIS A 22 -11.11 11.23 3.69
CA HIS A 22 -11.85 11.53 4.92
C HIS A 22 -10.95 12.17 6.00
N ALA A 23 -9.68 11.76 6.05
CA ALA A 23 -8.69 12.39 6.92
C ALA A 23 -8.50 13.87 6.57
N SER A 24 -8.58 14.26 5.30
CA SER A 24 -8.48 15.65 4.85
C SER A 24 -9.71 16.52 5.10
N VAL A 25 -10.91 15.96 5.34
CA VAL A 25 -12.19 16.72 5.44
C VAL A 25 -12.70 16.92 6.88
N GLY A 26 -12.53 15.94 7.77
CA GLY A 26 -13.17 15.99 9.09
C GLY A 26 -12.44 16.89 10.09
N GLY A 27 -12.83 18.16 10.17
CA GLY A 27 -12.21 19.18 11.04
C GLY A 27 -13.08 19.72 12.19
N ARG A 28 -14.36 19.34 12.36
CA ARG A 28 -15.15 19.82 13.52
C ARG A 28 -16.25 18.85 13.96
N PRO A 29 -16.41 18.56 15.27
CA PRO A 29 -17.63 17.94 15.79
C PRO A 29 -18.78 18.94 15.68
N VAL A 30 -19.91 18.47 15.17
CA VAL A 30 -21.15 19.24 15.00
C VAL A 30 -21.73 19.53 16.39
N ASN A 31 -21.65 20.79 16.84
CA ASN A 31 -22.52 21.25 17.92
C ASN A 31 -23.93 21.38 17.34
N SER A 32 -24.83 20.60 17.92
CA SER A 32 -26.23 20.42 17.54
C SER A 32 -27.05 21.68 17.82
N SER A 33 -27.12 22.61 16.87
CA SER A 33 -28.15 23.65 16.86
C SER A 33 -28.20 24.41 15.54
N GLN A 34 -28.47 23.72 14.43
CA GLN A 34 -29.18 24.31 13.29
C GLN A 34 -29.67 23.19 12.37
N ALA A 35 -30.99 23.01 12.39
CA ALA A 35 -31.73 22.18 11.47
C ALA A 35 -31.66 22.77 10.06
N ASP A 36 -31.76 21.87 9.07
CA ASP A 36 -31.85 22.11 7.63
C ASP A 36 -30.65 22.78 6.96
N ASP A 37 -29.67 21.94 6.55
CA ASP A 37 -28.92 22.14 5.30
C ASP A 37 -28.24 20.81 4.92
N ARG A 38 -28.64 20.24 3.79
CA ARG A 38 -28.09 18.98 3.29
C ARG A 38 -26.63 19.20 2.85
N PRO A 39 -25.67 18.33 3.23
CA PRO A 39 -24.29 18.48 2.76
C PRO A 39 -24.23 18.34 1.23
N HIS A 40 -23.67 19.34 0.55
CA HIS A 40 -23.47 19.31 -0.89
C HIS A 40 -22.49 18.18 -1.27
N LEU A 41 -22.98 17.19 -2.00
CA LEU A 41 -22.20 16.05 -2.47
C LEU A 41 -21.34 16.47 -3.66
N LEU A 42 -20.01 16.31 -3.55
CA LEU A 42 -19.11 16.55 -4.67
C LEU A 42 -19.39 15.57 -5.82
N PRO A 43 -19.52 16.03 -7.07
CA PRO A 43 -19.81 15.16 -8.22
C PRO A 43 -18.81 14.01 -8.36
N ASN A 44 -17.52 14.28 -8.16
CA ASN A 44 -16.46 13.26 -8.25
C ASN A 44 -16.55 12.20 -7.13
N LEU A 45 -17.12 12.54 -5.97
CA LEU A 45 -17.40 11.58 -4.91
C LEU A 45 -18.59 10.69 -5.27
N VAL A 46 -19.62 11.27 -5.90
CA VAL A 46 -20.79 10.53 -6.42
C VAL A 46 -20.37 9.56 -7.51
N PHE A 47 -19.57 10.01 -8.50
CA PHE A 47 -19.02 9.14 -9.53
C PHE A 47 -18.10 8.05 -8.95
N SER A 48 -17.35 8.35 -7.89
CA SER A 48 -16.56 7.32 -7.18
C SER A 48 -17.46 6.27 -6.54
N PHE A 49 -18.56 6.67 -5.91
CA PHE A 49 -19.54 5.75 -5.33
C PHE A 49 -20.24 4.88 -6.39
N GLU A 50 -20.67 5.48 -7.50
CA GLU A 50 -21.24 4.76 -8.65
C GLU A 50 -20.26 3.72 -9.22
N ASN A 51 -18.98 4.08 -9.35
CA ASN A 51 -17.93 3.17 -9.82
C ASN A 51 -17.67 2.03 -8.81
N ILE A 52 -17.78 2.28 -7.50
CA ILE A 52 -17.69 1.24 -6.47
C ILE A 52 -18.86 0.25 -6.61
N ILE A 53 -20.09 0.74 -6.77
CA ILE A 53 -21.27 -0.12 -7.00
C ILE A 53 -21.11 -0.91 -8.31
N GLY A 54 -20.67 -0.26 -9.39
CA GLY A 54 -20.40 -0.91 -10.67
C GLY A 54 -19.38 -2.06 -10.54
N LYS A 55 -18.35 -1.88 -9.71
CA LYS A 55 -17.38 -2.92 -9.35
C LYS A 55 -18.02 -4.12 -8.64
N TYR A 56 -18.92 -3.89 -7.68
CA TYR A 56 -19.66 -4.97 -7.01
C TYR A 56 -20.54 -5.74 -7.99
N VAL A 57 -21.27 -5.04 -8.86
CA VAL A 57 -22.14 -5.67 -9.86
C VAL A 57 -21.33 -6.51 -10.85
N LEU A 58 -20.20 -5.99 -11.36
CA LEU A 58 -19.34 -6.75 -12.26
C LEU A 58 -18.72 -7.97 -11.60
N ALA A 59 -18.31 -7.88 -10.34
CA ALA A 59 -17.77 -9.03 -9.61
C ALA A 59 -18.85 -10.08 -9.31
N ALA A 60 -20.06 -9.67 -8.95
CA ALA A 60 -21.20 -10.57 -8.79
C ALA A 60 -21.55 -11.26 -10.12
N LYS A 61 -21.49 -10.53 -11.24
CA LYS A 61 -21.65 -11.07 -12.59
C LYS A 61 -20.54 -12.08 -12.91
N GLU A 62 -19.27 -11.75 -12.67
CA GLU A 62 -18.14 -12.66 -12.89
C GLU A 62 -18.28 -13.96 -12.07
N LEU A 63 -18.66 -13.85 -10.79
CA LEU A 63 -18.93 -15.00 -9.92
C LEU A 63 -20.11 -15.85 -10.40
N SER A 64 -21.20 -15.21 -10.84
CA SER A 64 -22.36 -15.91 -11.40
C SER A 64 -21.99 -16.69 -12.66
N TRP A 65 -21.22 -16.08 -13.57
CA TRP A 65 -20.75 -16.75 -14.80
C TRP A 65 -19.76 -17.88 -14.51
N THR A 66 -18.82 -17.69 -13.57
CA THR A 66 -17.91 -18.77 -13.17
C THR A 66 -18.65 -19.92 -12.49
N ASN A 67 -19.69 -19.64 -11.70
CA ASN A 67 -20.51 -20.68 -11.08
C ASN A 67 -21.35 -21.45 -12.12
N ARG A 68 -21.94 -20.73 -13.09
CA ARG A 68 -22.65 -21.35 -14.23
C ARG A 68 -21.71 -22.21 -15.09
N GLN A 69 -20.51 -21.73 -15.37
CA GLN A 69 -19.49 -22.48 -16.10
C GLN A 69 -19.10 -23.76 -15.36
N ARG A 70 -18.96 -23.71 -14.03
CA ARG A 70 -18.64 -24.87 -13.19
C ARG A 70 -19.76 -25.91 -13.16
N LEU A 71 -21.02 -25.47 -13.20
CA LEU A 71 -22.18 -26.34 -13.31
C LEU A 71 -22.31 -26.95 -14.72
N GLN A 72 -22.03 -26.18 -15.76
CA GLN A 72 -22.12 -26.64 -17.16
C GLN A 72 -20.95 -27.51 -17.62
N SER A 73 -19.74 -27.33 -17.05
CA SER A 73 -18.58 -28.19 -17.33
C SER A 73 -18.75 -29.65 -16.86
N LEU A 74 -19.83 -29.94 -16.12
CA LEU A 74 -20.23 -31.30 -15.77
C LEU A 74 -21.12 -31.95 -16.86
N GLU A 75 -21.65 -31.19 -17.83
CA GLU A 75 -22.70 -31.65 -18.74
C GLU A 75 -22.38 -31.61 -20.25
N VAL A 76 -21.44 -30.81 -20.79
CA VAL A 76 -20.81 -30.93 -22.16
C VAL A 76 -19.92 -29.71 -22.48
N ASP A 77 -18.85 -29.92 -23.27
CA ASP A 77 -17.89 -28.92 -23.77
C ASP A 77 -18.50 -27.89 -24.74
N LEU A 78 -18.72 -26.66 -24.26
CA LEU A 78 -18.92 -25.45 -25.08
C LEU A 78 -18.12 -24.27 -24.49
N GLY A 79 -16.80 -24.32 -24.68
CA GLY A 79 -15.82 -23.48 -23.98
C GLY A 79 -15.56 -22.07 -24.54
N THR A 80 -16.05 -21.67 -25.72
CA THR A 80 -15.55 -20.44 -26.40
C THR A 80 -16.38 -19.17 -26.16
N SER A 81 -17.71 -19.26 -26.10
CA SER A 81 -18.63 -18.10 -25.91
C SER A 81 -18.64 -17.57 -24.46
N THR A 82 -18.49 -18.47 -23.49
CA THR A 82 -18.43 -18.13 -22.07
C THR A 82 -17.09 -17.48 -21.70
N LEU A 83 -15.98 -17.95 -22.28
CA LEU A 83 -14.64 -17.35 -22.08
C LEU A 83 -14.53 -15.93 -22.65
N THR A 84 -15.11 -15.67 -23.82
CA THR A 84 -15.17 -14.32 -24.40
C THR A 84 -16.00 -13.38 -23.54
N SER A 85 -17.15 -13.83 -23.04
CA SER A 85 -18.00 -13.06 -22.11
C SER A 85 -17.29 -12.72 -20.78
N ILE A 86 -16.56 -13.67 -20.20
CA ILE A 86 -15.75 -13.45 -18.97
C ILE A 86 -14.60 -12.46 -19.25
N SER A 87 -13.96 -12.55 -20.41
CA SER A 87 -12.88 -11.64 -20.79
C SER A 87 -13.36 -10.18 -20.92
N MET A 88 -14.57 -9.97 -21.46
CA MET A 88 -15.20 -8.64 -21.56
C MET A 88 -15.59 -8.09 -20.18
N ILE A 89 -16.11 -8.92 -19.28
CA ILE A 89 -16.42 -8.49 -17.90
C ILE A 89 -15.13 -8.07 -17.19
N ARG A 90 -14.02 -8.78 -17.43
CA ARG A 90 -12.71 -8.45 -16.86
C ARG A 90 -12.13 -7.15 -17.43
N SER A 91 -12.30 -6.88 -18.72
CA SER A 91 -11.85 -5.59 -19.29
C SER A 91 -12.67 -4.42 -18.72
N GLN A 92 -14.00 -4.56 -18.67
CA GLN A 92 -14.87 -3.56 -18.05
C GLN A 92 -14.53 -3.31 -16.58
N SER A 93 -14.20 -4.36 -15.81
CA SER A 93 -13.78 -4.24 -14.41
C SER A 93 -12.46 -3.47 -14.25
N LYS A 94 -11.52 -3.62 -15.19
CA LYS A 94 -10.27 -2.84 -15.22
C LYS A 94 -10.53 -1.38 -15.57
N ASP A 95 -11.41 -1.10 -16.52
CA ASP A 95 -11.75 0.27 -16.93
C ASP A 95 -12.45 1.04 -15.82
N ILE A 96 -13.42 0.42 -15.14
CA ILE A 96 -14.07 1.01 -13.96
C ILE A 96 -13.05 1.23 -12.84
N HIS A 97 -12.10 0.31 -12.65
CA HIS A 97 -11.05 0.50 -11.64
C HIS A 97 -10.17 1.72 -11.94
N LYS A 98 -9.77 1.91 -13.21
CA LYS A 98 -9.00 3.08 -13.63
C LYS A 98 -9.80 4.37 -13.41
N LYS A 99 -11.05 4.41 -13.87
CA LYS A 99 -11.96 5.54 -13.66
C LYS A 99 -12.15 5.85 -12.18
N LEU A 100 -12.33 4.83 -11.34
CA LEU A 100 -12.46 5.00 -9.90
C LEU A 100 -11.21 5.66 -9.29
N GLN A 101 -10.01 5.25 -9.71
CA GLN A 101 -8.78 5.89 -9.24
C GLN A 101 -8.70 7.36 -9.68
N GLU A 102 -9.03 7.66 -10.93
CA GLU A 102 -9.05 9.03 -11.46
C GLU A 102 -10.07 9.91 -10.71
N HIS A 103 -11.30 9.45 -10.50
CA HIS A 103 -12.33 10.20 -9.79
C HIS A 103 -11.99 10.39 -8.31
N LEU A 104 -11.32 9.43 -7.65
CA LEU A 104 -10.84 9.59 -6.28
C LEU A 104 -9.70 10.60 -6.18
N ASP A 105 -8.79 10.63 -7.15
CA ASP A 105 -7.69 11.60 -7.19
C ASP A 105 -8.21 13.02 -7.49
N LEU A 106 -9.21 13.14 -8.38
CA LEU A 106 -9.94 14.39 -8.62
C LEU A 106 -10.74 14.83 -7.40
N ALA A 107 -11.50 13.93 -6.76
CA ALA A 107 -12.22 14.24 -5.53
C ALA A 107 -11.27 14.68 -4.40
N LYS A 108 -10.08 14.08 -4.31
CA LYS A 108 -9.04 14.52 -3.38
C LYS A 108 -8.58 15.94 -3.68
N ARG A 109 -8.34 16.27 -4.97
CA ARG A 109 -7.98 17.63 -5.39
C ARG A 109 -9.10 18.62 -5.06
N ASP A 110 -10.34 18.29 -5.43
CA ASP A 110 -11.49 19.14 -5.20
C ASP A 110 -11.66 19.42 -3.71
N ILE A 111 -11.56 18.39 -2.87
CA ILE A 111 -11.63 18.50 -1.41
C ILE A 111 -10.50 19.38 -0.84
N LEU A 112 -9.28 19.25 -1.35
CA LEU A 112 -8.17 20.12 -0.96
C LEU A 112 -8.42 21.57 -1.38
N THR A 113 -9.18 21.81 -2.46
CA THR A 113 -9.55 23.15 -2.92
C THR A 113 -10.84 23.70 -2.30
N LEU A 114 -11.76 22.85 -1.82
CA LEU A 114 -13.09 23.22 -1.31
C LEU A 114 -13.17 23.42 0.21
N GLY A 115 -12.04 23.54 0.90
CA GLY A 115 -11.93 23.49 2.37
C GLY A 115 -13.09 24.13 3.16
N THR A 116 -14.01 23.27 3.61
CA THR A 116 -14.92 23.40 4.77
C THR A 116 -15.27 24.83 5.23
N GLY A 117 -16.21 25.48 4.53
CA GLY A 117 -16.88 26.71 4.96
C GLY A 117 -18.29 26.77 4.39
N ARG A 118 -19.26 27.13 5.23
CA ARG A 118 -20.69 27.19 4.91
C ARG A 118 -20.98 28.47 4.10
N GLY A 119 -21.61 28.30 2.94
CA GLY A 119 -22.34 29.36 2.22
C GLY A 119 -21.51 30.54 1.74
N ASP A 120 -20.81 30.38 0.61
CA ASP A 120 -20.72 31.42 -0.43
C ASP A 120 -19.81 30.90 -1.56
N ILE A 121 -20.41 30.58 -2.70
CA ILE A 121 -19.67 30.20 -3.91
C ILE A 121 -18.89 31.42 -4.47
N ASP A 122 -19.21 32.64 -4.00
CA ASP A 122 -18.52 33.89 -4.36
C ASP A 122 -17.35 34.28 -3.45
N ARG A 123 -17.12 33.52 -2.37
CA ARG A 123 -15.93 33.70 -1.52
C ARG A 123 -15.22 32.36 -1.41
N LEU A 124 -14.15 32.21 -2.20
CA LEU A 124 -13.06 31.27 -1.95
C LEU A 124 -12.48 31.53 -0.55
N ILE A 125 -13.16 31.09 0.51
CA ILE A 125 -12.54 31.00 1.83
C ILE A 125 -11.71 29.73 1.76
N ILE A 126 -10.52 29.90 1.21
CA ILE A 126 -9.41 28.99 1.38
C ILE A 126 -9.32 28.79 2.90
N SER A 127 -9.74 27.63 3.42
CA SER A 127 -9.29 27.20 4.74
C SER A 127 -7.79 27.49 4.75
N PRO A 128 -7.25 28.21 5.75
CA PRO A 128 -5.87 28.67 5.70
C PRO A 128 -4.94 27.46 5.59
N ILE A 129 -4.69 27.00 4.36
CA ILE A 129 -3.80 25.91 4.05
C ILE A 129 -2.45 26.58 4.10
N GLY A 130 -1.82 26.46 5.26
CA GLY A 130 -0.47 26.95 5.45
C GLY A 130 0.49 26.24 4.49
N PRO A 131 1.60 26.89 4.12
CA PRO A 131 2.68 26.23 3.39
C PRO A 131 3.16 24.96 4.12
N GLU A 132 3.03 24.89 5.44
CA GLU A 132 3.37 23.73 6.27
C GLU A 132 2.49 22.52 5.96
N PHE A 133 1.19 22.72 5.74
CA PHE A 133 0.28 21.65 5.33
C PHE A 133 0.61 21.12 3.93
N LEU A 134 0.92 22.01 2.99
CA LEU A 134 1.33 21.62 1.63
C LEU A 134 2.64 20.85 1.66
N LEU A 135 3.61 21.32 2.44
CA LEU A 135 4.89 20.66 2.61
C LEU A 135 4.72 19.28 3.27
N ALA A 136 3.92 19.16 4.32
CA ALA A 136 3.59 17.88 4.93
C ALA A 136 2.91 16.93 3.94
N THR A 137 2.00 17.45 3.10
CA THR A 137 1.32 16.65 2.08
C THR A 137 2.30 16.17 1.00
N LEU A 138 3.22 17.03 0.57
CA LEU A 138 4.24 16.70 -0.43
C LEU A 138 5.23 15.67 0.11
N VAL A 139 5.74 15.86 1.33
CA VAL A 139 6.62 14.90 2.02
C VAL A 139 5.92 13.56 2.18
N ASN A 140 4.64 13.54 2.60
CA ASN A 140 3.87 12.31 2.71
C ASN A 140 3.69 11.62 1.36
N ASN A 141 3.42 12.37 0.29
CA ASN A 141 3.29 11.79 -1.04
C ASN A 141 4.61 11.20 -1.54
N LEU A 142 5.75 11.85 -1.29
CA LEU A 142 7.07 11.34 -1.65
C LEU A 142 7.44 10.08 -0.84
N GLN A 143 7.15 10.05 0.45
CA GLN A 143 7.40 8.89 1.31
C GLN A 143 6.53 7.69 0.89
N ASN A 144 5.29 7.94 0.51
CA ASN A 144 4.31 6.88 0.21
C ASN A 144 4.39 6.37 -1.23
N ASN A 145 4.93 7.17 -2.16
CA ASN A 145 5.04 6.81 -3.56
C ASN A 145 6.49 6.87 -3.99
N ALA A 146 7.14 5.71 -4.09
CA ALA A 146 8.42 5.64 -4.79
C ALA A 146 8.19 5.88 -6.28
N ILE A 147 8.71 6.99 -6.78
CA ILE A 147 8.76 7.29 -8.20
C ILE A 147 9.90 6.45 -8.78
N LEU A 148 9.57 5.32 -9.39
CA LEU A 148 10.54 4.58 -10.20
C LEU A 148 10.89 5.45 -11.42
N GLN A 149 12.12 5.97 -11.44
CA GLN A 149 12.65 6.75 -12.55
C GLN A 149 12.47 5.96 -13.85
N GLY A 150 11.80 6.56 -14.84
CA GLY A 150 11.63 6.01 -16.19
C GLY A 150 10.29 5.35 -16.52
N ILE A 151 9.43 5.03 -15.55
CA ILE A 151 8.16 4.29 -15.83
C ILE A 151 6.89 5.07 -15.44
N GLY A 152 7.01 6.16 -14.67
CA GLY A 152 5.87 6.98 -14.24
C GLY A 152 4.86 6.22 -13.36
N LYS A 153 5.22 5.03 -12.86
CA LYS A 153 4.39 4.20 -11.97
C LYS A 153 4.83 4.37 -10.53
N THR A 154 3.92 4.86 -9.69
CA THR A 154 4.07 4.86 -8.23
C THR A 154 3.94 3.43 -7.72
N THR A 155 5.01 2.87 -7.17
CA THR A 155 4.97 1.52 -6.60
C THR A 155 5.05 1.61 -5.08
N ASP A 156 4.15 0.92 -4.41
CA ASP A 156 4.23 0.70 -2.96
C ASP A 156 5.43 -0.23 -2.69
N ILE A 157 6.47 0.33 -2.07
CA ILE A 157 7.72 -0.35 -1.75
C ILE A 157 7.45 -1.57 -0.85
N ILE A 158 6.55 -1.44 0.13
CA ILE A 158 6.24 -2.52 1.07
C ILE A 158 5.58 -3.69 0.33
N LYS A 159 4.64 -3.39 -0.57
CA LYS A 159 4.00 -4.41 -1.42
C LYS A 159 5.00 -5.09 -2.36
N TYR A 160 5.94 -4.33 -2.91
CA TYR A 160 7.02 -4.85 -3.75
C TYR A 160 7.87 -5.87 -2.97
N TYR A 161 8.39 -5.48 -1.80
CA TYR A 161 9.22 -6.38 -0.99
C TYR A 161 8.46 -7.60 -0.48
N ARG A 162 7.18 -7.47 -0.10
CA ARG A 162 6.33 -8.64 0.21
C ARG A 162 6.31 -9.67 -0.93
N THR A 163 6.20 -9.20 -2.17
CA THR A 163 6.16 -10.06 -3.36
C THR A 163 7.53 -10.70 -3.63
N VAL A 164 8.61 -9.93 -3.50
CA VAL A 164 9.98 -10.41 -3.67
C VAL A 164 10.33 -11.46 -2.61
N SER A 165 10.07 -11.18 -1.33
CA SER A 165 10.30 -12.12 -0.22
C SER A 165 9.53 -13.41 -0.40
N ALA A 166 8.25 -13.35 -0.80
CA ALA A 166 7.45 -14.54 -1.08
C ALA A 166 8.07 -15.37 -2.22
N ARG A 167 8.46 -14.73 -3.33
CA ARG A 167 9.08 -15.40 -4.49
C ARG A 167 10.39 -16.08 -4.10
N LEU A 168 11.26 -15.41 -3.35
CA LEU A 168 12.53 -15.97 -2.90
C LEU A 168 12.32 -17.13 -1.93
N ARG A 169 11.36 -17.03 -1.01
CA ARG A 169 11.01 -18.13 -0.09
C ARG A 169 10.51 -19.37 -0.84
N PHE A 170 9.61 -19.21 -1.83
CA PHE A 170 9.17 -20.34 -2.64
C PHE A 170 10.32 -20.95 -3.45
N GLY A 171 11.24 -20.13 -3.94
CA GLY A 171 12.45 -20.58 -4.63
C GLY A 171 13.39 -21.35 -3.72
N ALA A 172 13.55 -20.89 -2.47
CA ALA A 172 14.37 -21.53 -1.44
C ALA A 172 13.94 -22.96 -1.14
N VAL A 173 12.63 -23.15 -0.92
CA VAL A 173 12.06 -24.46 -0.57
C VAL A 173 12.15 -25.46 -1.72
N ARG A 174 11.95 -25.01 -2.96
CA ARG A 174 11.92 -25.91 -4.15
C ARG A 174 13.29 -26.28 -4.69
N GLY A 175 14.32 -25.46 -4.42
CA GLY A 175 15.62 -25.61 -5.07
C GLY A 175 16.72 -24.92 -4.27
N PRO A 176 17.19 -25.53 -3.17
CA PRO A 176 18.27 -24.98 -2.37
C PRO A 176 19.54 -24.92 -3.23
N ARG A 177 19.99 -23.69 -3.53
CA ARG A 177 21.20 -23.42 -4.31
C ARG A 177 21.96 -22.27 -3.67
N ARG A 178 23.30 -22.30 -3.74
CA ARG A 178 24.17 -21.24 -3.22
C ARG A 178 23.84 -19.85 -3.75
N ARG A 179 23.44 -19.73 -5.03
CA ARG A 179 22.96 -18.47 -5.61
C ARG A 179 21.72 -17.92 -4.92
N ARG A 180 20.74 -18.77 -4.61
CA ARG A 180 19.52 -18.36 -3.89
C ARG A 180 19.86 -17.90 -2.48
N PHE A 181 20.87 -18.49 -1.85
CA PHE A 181 21.33 -18.08 -0.51
C PHE A 181 21.84 -16.65 -0.53
N LEU A 182 22.65 -16.31 -1.52
CA LEU A 182 23.11 -14.93 -1.72
C LEU A 182 21.96 -13.97 -2.00
N GLU A 183 20.96 -14.37 -2.80
CA GLU A 183 19.77 -13.54 -3.06
C GLU A 183 18.95 -13.27 -1.79
N ILE A 184 18.84 -14.23 -0.86
CA ILE A 184 18.14 -14.05 0.42
C ILE A 184 18.97 -13.18 1.37
N SER A 185 20.29 -13.34 1.39
CA SER A 185 21.18 -12.47 2.16
C SER A 185 21.12 -11.02 1.69
N ALA A 186 21.12 -10.79 0.38
CA ALA A 186 20.96 -9.45 -0.18
C ALA A 186 19.59 -8.85 0.20
N LEU A 187 18.52 -9.64 0.14
CA LEU A 187 17.20 -9.20 0.59
C LEU A 187 17.19 -8.83 2.09
N GLU A 188 17.90 -9.57 2.94
CA GLU A 188 18.01 -9.24 4.37
C GLU A 188 18.66 -7.87 4.59
N GLU A 189 19.74 -7.58 3.88
CA GLU A 189 20.45 -6.30 3.91
C GLU A 189 19.59 -5.14 3.35
N GLU A 190 18.89 -5.37 2.23
CA GLU A 190 17.96 -4.40 1.65
C GLU A 190 16.80 -4.07 2.62
N LEU A 191 16.24 -5.07 3.30
CA LEU A 191 15.18 -4.86 4.29
C LEU A 191 15.67 -4.08 5.52
N ASP A 192 16.92 -4.30 5.94
CA ASP A 192 17.52 -3.58 7.06
C ASP A 192 17.78 -2.11 6.70
N ALA A 193 18.33 -1.86 5.50
CA ALA A 193 18.50 -0.51 4.97
C ALA A 193 17.16 0.23 4.86
N LEU A 194 16.11 -0.45 4.37
CA LEU A 194 14.78 0.14 4.26
C LEU A 194 14.19 0.49 5.63
N ARG A 195 14.43 -0.33 6.65
CA ARG A 195 14.00 -0.06 8.03
C ARG A 195 14.67 1.19 8.60
N ALA A 196 15.98 1.36 8.37
CA ALA A 196 16.71 2.55 8.78
C ALA A 196 16.12 3.82 8.14
N VAL A 197 15.74 3.75 6.86
CA VAL A 197 15.09 4.85 6.15
C VAL A 197 13.71 5.16 6.76
N LEU A 198 12.87 4.16 7.01
CA LEU A 198 11.56 4.38 7.65
C LEU A 198 11.68 4.98 9.06
N GLU A 199 12.72 4.61 9.82
CA GLU A 199 12.96 5.19 11.13
C GLU A 199 13.30 6.68 11.04
N VAL A 200 14.15 7.07 10.09
CA VAL A 200 14.46 8.49 9.82
C VAL A 200 13.20 9.24 9.39
N GLN A 201 12.39 8.67 8.49
CA GLN A 201 11.12 9.26 8.07
C GLN A 201 10.14 9.43 9.24
N GLY A 202 10.03 8.41 10.10
CA GLY A 202 9.18 8.46 11.30
C GLY A 202 9.64 9.54 12.29
N ARG A 203 10.95 9.70 12.49
CA ARG A 203 11.51 10.79 13.31
C ARG A 203 11.21 12.16 12.71
N LEU A 204 11.35 12.32 11.39
CA LEU A 204 11.03 13.57 10.70
C LEU A 204 9.56 13.96 10.89
N VAL A 205 8.62 13.05 10.66
CA VAL A 205 7.18 13.33 10.81
C VAL A 205 6.83 13.68 12.27
N LYS A 206 7.44 12.99 13.24
CA LYS A 206 7.29 13.32 14.67
C LYS A 206 7.85 14.71 15.00
N ALA A 207 9.01 15.07 14.46
CA ALA A 207 9.60 16.39 14.63
C ALA A 207 8.74 17.49 14.00
N CYS A 208 8.20 17.27 12.79
CA CYS A 208 7.24 18.18 12.17
C CYS A 208 6.00 18.37 13.06
N ARG A 209 5.47 17.28 13.64
CA ARG A 209 4.34 17.36 14.56
C ARG A 209 4.65 18.21 15.80
N THR A 210 5.84 18.08 16.38
CA THR A 210 6.22 18.89 17.56
C THR A 210 6.44 20.36 17.21
N ILE A 211 7.06 20.65 16.05
CA ILE A 211 7.36 22.03 15.63
C ILE A 211 6.08 22.80 15.27
N LEU A 212 5.09 22.11 14.68
CA LEU A 212 3.84 22.72 14.23
C LEU A 212 2.80 22.85 15.35
N ASP A 213 3.06 22.26 16.52
CA ASP A 213 2.13 22.30 17.64
C ASP A 213 2.06 23.71 18.27
N PRO A 214 0.88 24.35 18.30
CA PRO A 214 0.66 25.65 18.91
C PRO A 214 1.13 25.71 20.37
N ALA A 215 1.15 24.59 21.09
CA ALA A 215 1.59 24.53 22.48
C ALA A 215 3.08 24.82 22.69
N TYR A 216 3.91 24.69 21.65
CA TYR A 216 5.35 24.99 21.71
C TYR A 216 5.66 26.49 21.51
N PHE A 217 4.70 27.28 21.04
CA PHE A 217 4.89 28.72 20.87
C PHE A 217 4.66 29.44 22.19
N ASN A 218 5.62 30.27 22.60
CA ASN A 218 5.47 31.09 23.79
C ASN A 218 4.50 32.25 23.49
N ALA A 219 3.31 32.22 24.09
CA ALA A 219 2.29 33.24 23.94
C ALA A 219 2.74 34.65 24.33
N ALA A 220 3.78 34.79 25.15
CA ALA A 220 4.33 36.09 25.55
C ALA A 220 5.21 36.75 24.47
N ASN A 221 5.84 35.94 23.60
CA ASN A 221 6.82 36.43 22.60
C ASN A 221 6.31 36.30 21.16
N THR A 222 5.14 35.70 20.97
CA THR A 222 4.58 35.41 19.66
C THR A 222 3.46 36.38 19.37
N ASP A 223 3.46 36.95 18.16
CA ASP A 223 2.36 37.79 17.68
C ASP A 223 1.02 37.05 17.82
N TRP A 224 0.03 37.73 18.40
CA TRP A 224 -1.26 37.14 18.76
C TRP A 224 -2.03 36.70 17.51
N ASP A 225 -1.94 37.47 16.42
CA ASP A 225 -2.56 37.13 15.14
C ASP A 225 -1.92 35.89 14.52
N TYR A 226 -0.60 35.79 14.56
CA TYR A 226 0.13 34.60 14.10
C TYR A 226 -0.24 33.36 14.92
N PHE A 227 -0.28 33.49 16.25
CA PHE A 227 -0.63 32.38 17.14
C PHE A 227 -2.05 31.84 16.89
N ASN A 228 -3.02 32.74 16.73
CA ASN A 228 -4.40 32.34 16.40
C ASN A 228 -4.51 31.65 15.04
N ASN A 229 -3.79 32.16 14.03
CA ASN A 229 -3.72 31.52 12.72
C ASN A 229 -3.09 30.12 12.81
N ARG A 230 -1.94 29.98 13.48
CA ARG A 230 -1.26 28.69 13.68
C ARG A 230 -2.13 27.67 14.42
N LYS A 231 -2.89 28.13 15.43
CA LYS A 231 -3.86 27.32 16.18
C LYS A 231 -5.05 26.87 15.32
N ALA A 232 -5.51 27.71 14.40
CA ALA A 232 -6.58 27.37 13.47
C ALA A 232 -6.13 26.35 12.39
N MET A 233 -4.88 26.43 11.93
CA MET A 233 -4.32 25.55 10.90
C MET A 233 -3.90 24.16 11.43
N TYR A 234 -3.38 24.09 12.66
CA TYR A 234 -2.80 22.87 13.23
C TYR A 234 -3.71 21.62 13.26
N PRO A 235 -5.04 21.69 13.49
CA PRO A 235 -5.89 20.50 13.52
C PRO A 235 -5.83 19.66 12.24
N LEU A 236 -5.75 20.30 11.07
CA LEU A 236 -5.66 19.63 9.78
C LEU A 236 -4.29 18.97 9.58
N GLU A 237 -3.23 19.69 9.91
CA GLU A 237 -1.85 19.18 9.84
C GLU A 237 -1.63 18.03 10.81
N LYS A 238 -2.06 18.18 12.06
CA LYS A 238 -1.96 17.14 13.09
C LYS A 238 -2.61 15.85 12.61
N LYS A 239 -3.82 15.93 12.05
CA LYS A 239 -4.52 14.76 11.53
C LYS A 239 -3.79 14.09 10.36
N LEU A 240 -3.25 14.89 9.44
CA LEU A 240 -2.43 14.39 8.34
C LEU A 240 -1.15 13.69 8.84
N LEU A 241 -0.46 14.31 9.79
CA LEU A 241 0.76 13.78 10.40
C LEU A 241 0.48 12.52 11.22
N ASP A 242 -0.61 12.49 11.99
CA ASP A 242 -1.03 11.32 12.77
C ASP A 242 -1.33 10.12 11.88
N VAL A 243 -2.00 10.32 10.74
CA VAL A 243 -2.22 9.27 9.74
C VAL A 243 -0.88 8.75 9.21
N GLN A 244 0.07 9.63 8.90
CA GLN A 244 1.38 9.23 8.39
C GLN A 244 2.20 8.47 9.44
N VAL A 245 2.20 8.92 10.71
CA VAL A 245 2.90 8.22 11.81
C VAL A 245 2.35 6.81 11.98
N ASN A 246 1.02 6.66 11.98
CA ASN A 246 0.39 5.34 12.10
C ASN A 246 0.75 4.44 10.91
N LYS A 247 0.73 4.98 9.69
CA LYS A 247 1.13 4.24 8.49
C LYS A 247 2.59 3.79 8.57
N LEU A 248 3.53 4.69 8.88
CA LEU A 248 4.95 4.35 9.02
C LEU A 248 5.18 3.28 10.12
N ALA A 249 4.38 3.30 11.19
CA ALA A 249 4.44 2.26 12.23
C ALA A 249 3.92 0.90 11.73
N GLU A 250 2.85 0.87 10.93
CA GLU A 250 2.35 -0.35 10.28
C GLU A 250 3.35 -0.92 9.26
N ASP A 251 3.98 -0.04 8.48
CA ASP A 251 5.00 -0.40 7.49
C ASP A 251 6.26 -0.95 8.19
N SER A 252 6.71 -0.30 9.27
CA SER A 252 7.83 -0.78 10.10
C SER A 252 7.57 -2.18 10.66
N LYS A 253 6.37 -2.42 11.22
CA LYS A 253 5.99 -3.77 11.71
C LYS A 253 5.98 -4.80 10.59
N THR A 254 5.51 -4.42 9.40
CA THR A 254 5.53 -5.30 8.24
C THR A 254 6.96 -5.68 7.86
N LEU A 255 7.87 -4.71 7.80
CA LEU A 255 9.28 -4.97 7.48
C LEU A 255 9.95 -5.86 8.52
N GLU A 256 9.66 -5.67 9.81
CA GLU A 256 10.17 -6.55 10.87
C GLU A 256 9.74 -8.00 10.66
N VAL A 257 8.48 -8.23 10.28
CA VAL A 257 7.99 -9.57 9.97
C VAL A 257 8.70 -10.15 8.75
N LEU A 258 8.88 -9.37 7.68
CA LEU A 258 9.59 -9.82 6.48
C LEU A 258 11.06 -10.14 6.76
N GLN A 259 11.73 -9.33 7.59
CA GLN A 259 13.12 -9.53 8.00
C GLN A 259 13.26 -10.84 8.79
N ARG A 260 12.38 -11.10 9.76
CA ARG A 260 12.37 -12.37 10.50
C ARG A 260 12.16 -13.57 9.57
N ILE A 261 11.23 -13.46 8.61
CA ILE A 261 11.00 -14.53 7.63
C ILE A 261 12.24 -14.77 6.76
N ALA A 262 12.90 -13.70 6.30
CA ALA A 262 14.13 -13.81 5.52
C ALA A 262 15.26 -14.47 6.32
N GLN A 263 15.43 -14.10 7.59
CA GLN A 263 16.41 -14.68 8.51
C GLN A 263 16.21 -16.17 8.74
N VAL A 264 14.97 -16.59 9.05
CA VAL A 264 14.62 -18.00 9.22
C VAL A 264 14.89 -18.76 7.91
N THR A 265 14.41 -18.22 6.78
CA THR A 265 14.61 -18.87 5.47
C THR A 265 16.11 -19.02 5.15
N ARG A 266 16.93 -18.01 5.47
CA ARG A 266 18.38 -18.07 5.30
C ARG A 266 19.01 -19.15 6.17
N HIS A 267 18.60 -19.26 7.43
CA HIS A 267 19.09 -20.27 8.35
C HIS A 267 18.75 -21.68 7.85
N ASP A 268 17.49 -21.93 7.49
CA ASP A 268 17.03 -23.22 6.96
C ASP A 268 17.82 -23.60 5.69
N MET A 269 18.03 -22.63 4.79
CA MET A 269 18.75 -22.90 3.55
C MET A 269 20.23 -23.17 3.78
N LYS A 270 20.85 -22.54 4.78
CA LYS A 270 22.23 -22.84 5.19
C LYS A 270 22.35 -24.30 5.64
N GLN A 271 21.46 -24.75 6.51
CA GLN A 271 21.43 -26.14 6.98
C GLN A 271 21.24 -27.13 5.83
N ILE A 272 20.31 -26.87 4.91
CA ILE A 272 20.06 -27.74 3.77
C ILE A 272 21.29 -27.82 2.85
N ILE A 273 21.97 -26.70 2.60
CA ILE A 273 23.19 -26.67 1.79
C ILE A 273 24.31 -27.47 2.49
N GLU A 274 24.48 -27.31 3.79
CA GLU A 274 25.48 -28.06 4.57
C GLU A 274 25.23 -29.57 4.50
N VAL A 275 23.98 -30.03 4.63
CA VAL A 275 23.61 -31.45 4.49
C VAL A 275 23.88 -31.97 3.07
N LEU A 276 23.59 -31.17 2.04
CA LEU A 276 23.88 -31.53 0.65
C LEU A 276 25.39 -31.63 0.39
N GLU A 277 26.17 -30.71 0.93
CA GLU A 277 27.64 -30.72 0.84
C GLU A 277 28.23 -31.92 1.59
N GLU A 278 27.69 -32.31 2.76
CA GLU A 278 28.10 -33.52 3.47
C GLU A 278 27.80 -34.79 2.63
N GLY A 279 26.64 -34.84 1.98
CA GLY A 279 26.27 -35.92 1.06
C GLY A 279 27.24 -36.05 -0.12
N HIS A 280 27.60 -34.93 -0.75
CA HIS A 280 28.64 -34.90 -1.77
C HIS A 280 30.00 -35.35 -1.23
N GLY A 281 30.37 -34.93 -0.02
CA GLY A 281 31.59 -35.38 0.66
C GLY A 281 31.64 -36.91 0.85
N LYS A 282 30.52 -37.54 1.22
CA LYS A 282 30.42 -39.01 1.32
C LYS A 282 30.58 -39.69 -0.04
N ALA A 283 29.91 -39.17 -1.07
CA ALA A 283 29.99 -39.72 -2.42
C ALA A 283 31.41 -39.63 -2.99
N ILE A 284 32.11 -38.50 -2.78
CA ILE A 284 33.51 -38.34 -3.16
C ILE A 284 34.36 -39.41 -2.48
N ARG A 285 34.25 -39.59 -1.16
CA ARG A 285 35.02 -40.62 -0.43
C ARG A 285 34.78 -42.03 -0.99
N VAL A 286 33.52 -42.39 -1.26
CA VAL A 286 33.18 -43.70 -1.87
C VAL A 286 33.83 -43.84 -3.25
N PHE A 287 33.74 -42.82 -4.09
CA PHE A 287 34.40 -42.82 -5.39
C PHE A 287 35.92 -42.96 -5.26
N THR A 288 36.55 -42.22 -4.34
CA THR A 288 38.00 -42.32 -4.10
C THR A 288 38.40 -43.72 -3.67
N PHE A 289 37.64 -44.36 -2.77
CA PHE A 289 37.88 -45.74 -2.35
C PHE A 289 37.80 -46.70 -3.54
N VAL A 290 36.73 -46.63 -4.34
CA VAL A 290 36.57 -47.46 -5.54
C VAL A 290 37.75 -47.25 -6.50
N THR A 291 38.09 -46.00 -6.81
CA THR A 291 39.24 -45.73 -7.69
C THR A 291 40.56 -46.25 -7.12
N LEU A 292 40.83 -46.09 -5.82
CA LEU A 292 42.08 -46.58 -5.22
C LEU A 292 42.26 -48.10 -5.35
N PHE A 293 41.17 -48.87 -5.29
CA PHE A 293 41.24 -50.31 -5.46
C PHE A 293 41.33 -50.74 -6.93
N PHE A 294 40.66 -50.05 -7.86
CA PHE A 294 40.55 -50.49 -9.25
C PHE A 294 41.54 -49.85 -10.23
N LEU A 295 42.19 -48.73 -9.89
CA LEU A 295 43.19 -48.10 -10.77
C LEU A 295 44.57 -48.78 -10.79
N PRO A 296 45.07 -49.40 -9.71
CA PRO A 296 46.33 -50.15 -9.73
C PRO A 296 46.20 -51.62 -10.14
N LEU A 297 44.97 -52.13 -10.36
CA LEU A 297 44.67 -53.47 -10.92
C LEU A 297 44.59 -53.40 -12.44
#